data_AF-A0A7T8K7K7-F1
#
_entry.id   AF-A0A7T8K7K7-F1
#
_cell.length_a   1.000
_cell.length_b   1.000
_cell.length_c   1.000
_cell.angle_alpha   90.00
_cell.angle_beta   90.00
_cell.angle_gamma   90.00
#
_symmetry.space_group_name_H-M   'P 1'
#
loop_
_entity.id
_entity.type
_entity.pdbx_description
1 polymer ?
#
loop_
_entity_poly.entity_id
_entity_poly.type
_entity_poly.pdbx_seq_one_letter_code
_entity_poly.pdbx_strand_id
1 'polypeptide(L)'
;VLDGGSVVIRGQPRNGPPPERTLALADIEAPRLGRRPTMNSPVATEDEPYAWEAREFLREILVGKSVLGCVSYTVPSGREFGVLLYGSDGKDGRT
;
A
#
# COMPACT_ATOMS: atom_id res chain seq x y z
N VAL A 1 4.90 0.64 -0.18
CA VAL A 1 3.93 0.22 -1.22
C VAL A 1 4.24 -1.21 -1.59
N LEU A 2 3.26 -2.12 -1.51
CA LEU A 2 3.44 -3.54 -1.80
C LEU A 2 3.22 -3.81 -3.30
N ASP A 3 2.12 -3.30 -3.83
CA ASP A 3 1.71 -3.37 -5.24
C ASP A 3 0.86 -2.12 -5.60
N GLY A 4 0.22 -2.10 -6.77
CA GLY A 4 -0.65 -1.01 -7.20
C GLY A 4 -1.98 -0.89 -6.43
N GLY A 5 -2.25 -1.75 -5.44
CA GLY A 5 -3.51 -1.78 -4.71
C GLY A 5 -3.38 -1.96 -3.19
N SER A 6 -2.16 -2.04 -2.65
CA SER A 6 -1.93 -2.29 -1.22
C SER A 6 -0.71 -1.54 -0.70
N VAL A 7 -0.85 -0.92 0.47
CA VAL A 7 0.20 -0.12 1.11
C VAL A 7 0.39 -0.50 2.58
N VAL A 8 1.60 -0.24 3.09
CA VAL A 8 1.93 -0.36 4.51
C VAL A 8 2.03 1.03 5.10
N ILE A 9 1.24 1.29 6.13
CA ILE A 9 1.17 2.55 6.87
C ILE A 9 1.85 2.32 8.21
N ARG A 10 2.71 3.25 8.61
CA ARG A 10 3.41 3.21 9.89
C ARG A 10 2.93 4.35 10.77
N GLY A 11 2.60 4.03 12.02
CA GLY A 11 2.26 5.03 13.03
C GLY A 11 3.47 5.85 13.46
N GLN A 12 3.23 6.87 14.29
CA GLN A 12 4.32 7.63 14.91
C GLN A 12 5.05 6.76 15.94
N PRO A 13 6.40 6.77 15.98
CA PRO A 13 7.17 6.11 17.02
C PRO A 13 6.80 6.68 18.39
N ARG A 14 6.35 5.81 19.31
CA ARG A 14 6.10 6.17 20.71
C ARG A 14 6.81 5.14 21.59
N ASN A 15 8.05 5.46 22.01
CA ASN A 15 8.89 4.63 22.89
C ASN A 15 8.98 3.14 22.48
N GLY A 16 9.09 2.86 21.18
CA GLY A 16 9.21 1.50 20.66
C GLY A 16 9.07 1.44 19.14
N PRO A 17 9.15 0.23 18.54
CA PRO A 17 8.87 0.03 17.13
C PRO A 17 7.49 0.61 16.78
N PRO A 18 7.39 1.47 15.75
CA PRO A 18 6.12 2.02 15.35
C PRO A 18 5.13 0.91 14.94
N PRO A 19 3.84 1.04 15.28
CA PRO A 19 2.84 0.08 14.80
C PRO A 19 2.73 0.18 13.28
N GLU A 20 2.70 -0.97 12.61
CA GLU A 20 2.49 -1.07 11.16
C GLU A 20 1.11 -1.64 10.87
N ARG A 21 0.46 -1.14 9.82
CA ARG A 21 -0.77 -1.73 9.26
C ARG A 21 -0.67 -1.83 7.76
N THR A 22 -1.21 -2.92 7.21
CA THR A 22 -1.35 -3.08 5.77
C THR A 22 -2.80 -2.79 5.38
N LEU A 23 -3.00 -1.86 4.45
CA LEU A 23 -4.32 -1.50 3.92
C LEU A 23 -4.35 -1.81 2.43
N ALA A 24 -5.30 -2.64 2.00
CA ALA A 24 -5.65 -2.78 0.60
C ALA A 24 -6.67 -1.72 0.20
N LEU A 25 -6.57 -1.19 -1.02
CA LEU A 25 -7.52 -0.21 -1.53
C LEU A 25 -8.84 -0.92 -1.86
N ALA A 26 -9.94 -0.44 -1.28
CA ALA A 26 -11.27 -0.98 -1.52
C ALA A 26 -11.76 -0.67 -2.94
N ASP A 27 -12.57 -1.57 -3.50
CA ASP A 27 -13.25 -1.41 -4.80
C ASP A 27 -12.34 -1.26 -6.02
N ILE A 28 -11.04 -1.59 -5.89
CA ILE A 28 -10.06 -1.56 -6.98
C ILE A 28 -9.32 -2.89 -7.06
N GLU A 29 -9.09 -3.39 -8.28
CA GLU A 29 -8.20 -4.50 -8.55
C GLU A 29 -6.99 -3.98 -9.33
N ALA A 30 -5.82 -3.99 -8.70
CA ALA A 30 -4.58 -3.55 -9.31
C ALA A 30 -3.92 -4.69 -10.10
N PRO A 31 -3.24 -4.40 -11.23
CA PRO A 31 -2.49 -5.41 -11.96
C PRO A 31 -1.41 -6.03 -11.07
N ARG A 32 -1.21 -7.33 -11.21
CA ARG A 32 -0.34 -8.13 -10.33
C ARG A 32 1.11 -8.02 -10.74
N LEU A 33 1.96 -7.71 -9.77
CA LEU A 33 3.40 -7.78 -9.95
C LEU A 33 3.88 -9.24 -10.01
N GLY A 34 4.87 -9.44 -10.85
CA GLY A 34 5.63 -10.66 -10.97
C GLY A 34 6.26 -11.06 -9.63
N ARG A 35 6.30 -12.36 -9.37
CA ARG A 35 6.84 -12.94 -8.15
C ARG A 35 8.03 -13.80 -8.48
N ARG A 36 9.07 -13.66 -7.67
CA ARG A 36 10.25 -14.52 -7.77
C ARG A 36 9.88 -15.96 -7.36
N PRO A 37 10.57 -16.96 -7.93
CA PRO A 37 10.43 -18.34 -7.50
C PRO A 37 10.67 -18.49 -5.99
N THR A 38 9.85 -19.31 -5.35
CA THR A 38 9.99 -19.73 -3.96
C THR A 38 9.92 -21.26 -3.87
N MET A 39 10.28 -21.86 -2.73
CA MET A 39 10.12 -23.32 -2.54
C MET A 39 8.68 -23.79 -2.78
N ASN A 40 7.68 -22.95 -2.48
CA ASN A 40 6.26 -23.28 -2.64
C ASN A 40 5.69 -22.87 -4.01
N SER A 41 6.45 -22.13 -4.82
CA SER A 41 6.06 -21.67 -6.14
C SER A 41 7.33 -21.57 -7.01
N PRO A 42 7.74 -22.68 -7.65
CA PRO A 42 9.07 -22.79 -8.28
C PRO A 42 9.18 -22.04 -9.60
N VAL A 43 8.06 -21.55 -10.15
CA VAL A 43 8.01 -20.83 -11.42
C VAL A 43 7.87 -19.33 -11.13
N ALA A 44 8.70 -18.51 -11.77
CA ALA A 44 8.56 -17.06 -11.71
C ALA A 44 7.29 -16.63 -12.42
N THR A 45 6.58 -15.64 -11.89
CA THR A 45 5.50 -14.99 -12.63
C THR A 45 5.99 -13.66 -13.17
N GLU A 46 5.54 -13.32 -14.38
CA GLU A 46 5.80 -12.01 -14.98
C GLU A 46 4.83 -10.96 -14.43
N ASP A 47 5.18 -9.69 -14.61
CA ASP A 47 4.29 -8.57 -14.30
C ASP A 47 3.10 -8.57 -15.27
N GLU A 48 1.89 -8.39 -14.74
CA GLU A 48 0.74 -8.05 -15.59
C GLU A 48 0.94 -6.67 -16.24
N PRO A 49 0.29 -6.38 -17.39
CA PRO A 49 0.37 -5.08 -18.02
C PRO A 49 0.05 -3.95 -17.03
N TYR A 50 0.92 -2.94 -16.97
CA TYR A 50 0.81 -1.77 -16.08
C TYR A 50 1.02 -2.03 -14.58
N ALA A 51 1.40 -3.25 -14.16
CA ALA A 51 1.59 -3.57 -12.74
C ALA A 51 2.73 -2.76 -12.10
N TRP A 52 3.84 -2.62 -12.81
CA TRP A 52 4.99 -1.84 -12.35
C TRP A 52 4.64 -0.36 -12.23
N GLU A 53 4.00 0.19 -13.25
CA GLU A 53 3.59 1.59 -13.33
C GLU A 53 2.58 1.93 -12.23
N ALA A 54 1.60 1.07 -11.98
CA ALA A 54 0.63 1.26 -10.90
C ALA A 54 1.30 1.30 -9.52
N ARG A 55 2.27 0.41 -9.27
CA ARG A 55 3.05 0.42 -8.03
C ARG A 55 3.89 1.71 -7.89
N GLU A 56 4.57 2.11 -8.97
CA GLU A 56 5.44 3.29 -8.93
C GLU A 56 4.66 4.59 -8.78
N PHE A 57 3.48 4.71 -9.40
CA PHE A 57 2.56 5.83 -9.18
C PHE A 57 2.20 5.99 -7.69
N LEU A 58 1.79 4.90 -7.02
CA LEU A 58 1.54 4.94 -5.58
C LEU A 58 2.82 5.23 -4.77
N ARG A 59 3.98 4.72 -5.20
CA ARG A 59 5.26 4.97 -4.52
C ARG A 59 5.61 6.45 -4.53
N GLU A 60 5.48 7.11 -5.67
CA GLU A 60 5.83 8.52 -5.86
C GLU A 60 4.96 9.44 -5.00
N ILE A 61 3.67 9.16 -4.90
CA ILE A 61 2.72 10.05 -4.20
C ILE A 61 2.57 9.72 -2.70
N LEU A 62 2.84 8.49 -2.25
CA LEU A 62 2.56 8.06 -0.86
C LEU A 62 3.80 7.85 0.01
N VAL A 63 4.96 7.48 -0.55
CA VAL A 63 6.12 7.14 0.29
C VAL A 63 6.65 8.39 0.99
N GLY A 64 6.75 8.29 2.32
CA GLY A 64 7.21 9.40 3.17
C GLY A 64 6.16 10.50 3.38
N LYS A 65 4.93 10.33 2.88
CA LYS A 65 3.84 11.28 3.09
C LYS A 65 2.95 10.84 4.25
N SER A 66 2.36 11.83 4.93
CA SER A 66 1.28 11.58 5.89
C SER A 66 -0.01 11.30 5.14
N VAL A 67 -0.75 10.29 5.59
CA VAL A 67 -1.97 9.83 4.95
C VAL A 67 -3.04 9.54 6.01
N LEU A 68 -4.31 9.67 5.63
CA LEU A 68 -5.45 9.25 6.43
C LEU A 68 -6.03 7.98 5.81
N GLY A 69 -5.97 6.87 6.56
CA GLY A 69 -6.57 5.60 6.16
C GLY A 69 -7.88 5.35 6.89
N CYS A 70 -8.91 4.93 6.17
CA CYS A 70 -10.17 4.47 6.72
C CYS A 70 -10.43 3.03 6.27
N VAL A 71 -10.58 2.09 7.21
CA VAL A 71 -10.93 0.70 6.89
C VAL A 71 -12.43 0.63 6.61
N SER A 72 -12.80 0.17 5.42
CA SER A 72 -14.18 -0.01 5.01
C SER A 72 -14.71 -1.40 5.41
N TYR A 73 -13.91 -2.44 5.18
CA TYR A 73 -14.27 -3.81 5.59
C TYR A 73 -13.02 -4.68 5.79
N THR A 74 -13.19 -5.74 6.57
CA THR A 74 -12.15 -6.75 6.81
C THR A 74 -12.67 -8.10 6.34
N VAL A 75 -11.90 -8.78 5.49
CA VAL A 75 -12.27 -10.13 5.02
C VAL A 75 -11.87 -11.18 6.06
N PRO A 76 -12.46 -12.40 6.05
CA PRO A 76 -12.16 -13.44 7.04
C PRO A 76 -10.69 -13.83 7.15
N SER A 77 -9.87 -13.60 6.11
CA SER A 77 -8.42 -13.81 6.16
C SER A 77 -7.66 -12.77 7.01
N GLY A 78 -8.36 -11.79 7.59
CA GLY A 78 -7.79 -10.67 8.35
C GLY A 78 -7.26 -9.52 7.49
N ARG A 79 -7.45 -9.55 6.16
CA ARG A 79 -7.01 -8.47 5.28
C ARG A 79 -7.99 -7.30 5.36
N GLU A 80 -7.47 -6.11 5.67
CA GLU A 80 -8.23 -4.86 5.74
C GLU A 80 -8.28 -4.20 4.35
N PHE A 81 -9.48 -3.81 3.92
CA PHE A 81 -9.74 -3.04 2.71
C PHE A 81 -10.33 -1.69 3.08
N GLY A 82 -9.91 -0.63 2.40
CA GLY A 82 -10.39 0.70 2.71
C GLY A 82 -9.92 1.80 1.76
N VAL A 83 -10.14 3.03 2.19
CA VAL A 83 -9.82 4.23 1.42
C VAL A 83 -8.62 4.93 2.05
N LEU A 84 -7.75 5.46 1.19
CA LEU A 84 -6.58 6.22 1.60
C LEU A 84 -6.65 7.62 1.00
N LEU A 85 -6.59 8.62 1.88
CA LEU A 85 -6.54 10.03 1.51
C LEU A 85 -5.12 10.55 1.76
N TYR A 86 -4.54 11.20 0.76
CA TYR A 86 -3.24 11.87 0.84
C TYR A 86 -3.36 13.29 0.25
N GLY A 87 -2.63 14.24 0.83
CA GLY A 87 -2.75 15.65 0.47
C GLY A 87 -2.41 16.56 1.64
N SER A 88 -2.39 17.87 1.40
CA SER A 88 -1.95 18.86 2.39
C SER A 88 -2.90 18.92 3.58
N ASP A 89 -2.52 18.25 4.66
CA ASP A 89 -2.83 18.74 5.99
C ASP A 89 -1.90 19.96 6.16
N GLY A 90 -2.44 21.19 6.23
CA GLY A 90 -1.78 22.50 6.01
C GLY A 90 -0.58 22.87 6.90
N LYS A 91 0.37 21.95 7.06
CA LYS A 91 1.62 22.00 7.82
C LYS A 91 2.84 21.87 6.91
N ASP A 92 2.63 21.64 5.61
CA ASP A 92 3.66 21.79 4.60
C ASP A 92 3.88 23.30 4.41
N GLY A 93 4.83 23.86 5.17
CA GLY A 93 5.16 25.29 5.24
C GLY A 93 5.60 25.91 3.91
N ARG A 94 4.66 26.04 2.98
CA ARG A 94 4.80 26.74 1.71
C ARG A 94 3.71 27.82 1.65
N THR A 95 3.85 28.81 2.53
CA THR A 95 3.48 30.21 2.26
C THR A 95 4.70 30.93 1.72
#